data_AF-A0A7J9ACS9-F1
#
_entry.id   AF-A0A7J9ACS9-F1
#
_cell.length_a   1.000
_cell.length_b   1.000
_cell.length_c   1.000
_cell.angle_alpha   90.00
_cell.angle_beta   90.00
_cell.angle_gamma   90.00
#
_symmetry.space_group_name_H-M   'P 1'
#
loop_
_entity.id
_entity.type
_entity.pdbx_description
1 polymer ?
#
loop_
_entity_poly.entity_id
_entity_poly.type
_entity_poly.pdbx_seq_one_letter_code
_entity_poly.pdbx_strand_id
1 'polypeptide(L)'
;MAEEHRCQAPEGHRLCVNNCGFFGSSATMNLCSKCYRDLYLKEQEASSIKSALSSSPSSSSTVVESISQVPLLALLEVNRESTCGVTFCGSHRYPENHGCTFDFKKVGREEIARANPLVKAEKLEKI
;
A
#
# COMPACT_ATOMS: atom_id res chain seq x y z
N MET A 1 -10.35 34.41 -17.64
CA MET A 1 -9.09 34.42 -16.85
C MET A 1 -8.89 33.00 -16.37
N ALA A 2 -7.76 32.37 -16.72
CA ALA A 2 -7.39 31.07 -16.19
C ALA A 2 -6.40 31.32 -15.04
N GLU A 3 -6.75 30.89 -13.83
CA GLU A 3 -5.92 31.12 -12.65
C GLU A 3 -4.64 30.28 -12.76
N GLU A 4 -3.49 30.93 -12.91
CA GLU A 4 -2.20 30.25 -12.95
C GLU A 4 -1.89 29.65 -11.58
N HIS A 5 -2.16 28.35 -11.41
CA HIS A 5 -1.60 27.56 -10.31
C HIS A 5 -0.07 27.51 -10.46
N ARG A 6 0.61 28.54 -9.93
CA ARG A 6 2.07 28.57 -9.78
C ARG A 6 2.50 27.28 -9.09
N CYS A 7 3.22 26.44 -9.82
CA CYS A 7 4.00 25.36 -9.22
C CYS A 7 5.04 26.00 -8.30
N GLN A 8 4.77 26.03 -7.00
CA GLN A 8 5.76 26.43 -6.01
C GLN A 8 6.97 25.50 -6.12
N ALA A 9 8.16 26.10 -6.01
CA ALA A 9 9.43 25.43 -6.27
C ALA A 9 9.58 24.14 -5.44
N PRO A 10 10.30 23.12 -5.94
CA PRO A 10 10.47 21.86 -5.23
C PRO A 10 11.29 22.07 -3.96
N GLU A 11 10.60 22.30 -2.83
CA GLU A 11 11.16 22.14 -1.50
C GLU A 11 11.70 20.71 -1.41
N GLY A 12 13.04 20.58 -1.49
CA GLY A 12 13.68 19.30 -1.80
C GLY A 12 13.26 18.20 -0.85
N HIS A 13 12.80 17.07 -1.40
CA HIS A 13 12.27 15.87 -0.76
C HIS A 13 12.74 15.66 0.70
N ARG A 14 12.08 16.32 1.65
CA ARG A 14 12.36 16.13 3.08
C ARG A 14 11.66 14.87 3.55
N LEU A 15 12.41 13.96 4.15
CA LEU A 15 11.85 12.79 4.81
C LEU A 15 11.05 13.23 6.04
N CYS A 16 10.01 12.45 6.36
CA CYS A 16 9.20 12.61 7.57
C CYS A 16 10.11 12.72 8.80
N VAL A 17 9.82 13.65 9.73
CA VAL A 17 10.60 13.82 10.98
C VAL A 17 10.72 12.52 11.78
N ASN A 18 9.70 11.66 11.73
CA ASN A 18 9.69 10.34 12.37
C ASN A 18 10.52 9.26 11.62
N ASN A 19 11.28 9.65 10.60
CA ASN A 19 12.11 8.80 9.74
C ASN A 19 11.40 7.54 9.18
N CYS A 20 10.11 7.64 8.88
CA CYS A 20 9.27 6.52 8.45
C CYS A 20 9.44 6.13 6.96
N GLY A 21 10.50 6.58 6.29
CA GLY A 21 10.75 6.31 4.86
C GLY A 21 9.83 6.99 3.85
N PHE A 22 8.95 7.90 4.28
CA PHE A 22 8.06 8.67 3.39
C PHE A 22 8.33 10.18 3.54
N PHE A 23 7.97 10.97 2.52
CA PHE A 23 8.23 12.41 2.49
C PHE A 23 7.22 13.22 3.33
N GLY A 24 7.71 14.23 4.03
CA GLY A 24 6.90 15.17 4.80
C GLY A 24 6.79 16.52 4.08
N SER A 25 5.63 17.15 4.17
CA SER A 25 5.41 18.49 3.60
C SER A 25 5.65 19.57 4.65
N SER A 26 6.16 20.73 4.23
CA SER A 26 6.26 21.93 5.06
C SER A 26 4.93 22.29 5.74
N ALA A 27 3.82 22.19 4.99
CA ALA A 27 2.45 22.40 5.47
C ALA A 27 1.97 21.42 6.56
N THR A 28 2.56 20.22 6.68
CA THR A 28 2.20 19.19 7.67
C THR A 28 3.30 19.00 8.72
N MET A 29 4.03 20.06 9.07
CA MET A 29 5.14 20.05 10.03
C MET A 29 6.27 19.06 9.66
N ASN A 30 6.54 18.90 8.36
CA ASN A 30 7.45 17.89 7.81
C ASN A 30 7.07 16.44 8.17
N LEU A 31 5.79 16.15 8.39
CA LEU A 31 5.28 14.81 8.66
C LEU A 31 4.54 14.23 7.45
N CYS A 32 4.66 12.92 7.26
CA CYS A 32 3.91 12.20 6.23
C CYS A 32 2.42 12.09 6.58
N SER A 33 1.57 11.81 5.59
CA SER A 33 0.12 11.70 5.74
C SER A 33 -0.37 10.57 6.69
N LYS A 34 0.54 9.68 7.10
CA LYS A 34 0.33 8.67 8.15
C LYS A 34 0.65 9.26 9.52
N CYS A 35 1.91 9.58 9.79
CA CYS A 35 2.34 10.15 11.07
C CYS A 35 1.61 11.44 11.45
N TYR A 36 1.21 12.29 10.49
CA TYR A 36 0.40 13.48 10.76
C TYR A 36 -0.99 13.12 11.32
N ARG A 37 -1.59 12.04 10.81
CA ARG A 37 -2.86 11.50 11.29
C ARG A 37 -2.70 10.88 12.68
N ASP A 38 -1.60 10.17 12.89
CA ASP A 38 -1.27 9.56 14.17
C ASP A 38 -1.04 10.63 15.26
N LEU A 39 -0.36 11.74 14.93
CA LEU A 39 -0.25 12.89 15.84
C LEU A 39 -1.60 13.55 16.12
N TYR A 40 -2.45 13.75 15.11
CA TYR A 40 -3.78 14.35 15.29
C TYR A 40 -4.72 13.49 16.15
N LEU A 41 -4.59 12.16 16.07
CA LEU A 41 -5.28 11.24 16.98
C LEU A 41 -4.70 11.34 18.40
N LYS A 42 -3.37 11.35 18.53
CA LYS A 42 -2.68 11.48 19.82
C LYS A 42 -2.92 12.82 20.52
N GLU A 43 -3.14 13.90 19.78
CA GLU A 43 -3.52 15.21 20.32
C GLU A 43 -4.94 15.19 20.91
N GLN A 44 -5.89 14.50 20.26
CA GLN A 44 -7.23 14.26 20.80
C GLN A 44 -7.16 13.38 22.07
N GLU A 45 -6.36 12.32 22.06
CA GLU A 45 -6.15 11.47 23.26
C GLU A 45 -5.49 12.25 24.41
N ALA A 46 -4.46 13.05 24.13
CA ALA A 46 -3.83 13.95 25.11
C ALA A 46 -4.83 15.00 25.64
N SER A 47 -5.80 15.43 24.82
CA SER A 47 -6.89 16.31 25.26
C SER A 47 -7.87 15.65 26.23
N SER A 48 -7.93 14.31 26.25
CA SER A 48 -8.72 13.52 27.20
C SER A 48 -7.91 13.16 28.45
N ILE A 49 -6.65 12.75 28.27
CA ILE A 49 -5.72 12.37 29.35
C ILE A 49 -5.28 13.57 30.20
N LYS A 50 -5.28 14.82 29.69
CA LYS A 50 -4.93 16.01 30.50
C LYS A 50 -5.89 16.28 31.69
N SER A 51 -7.05 15.63 31.73
CA SER A 51 -7.96 15.66 32.88
C SER A 51 -7.67 14.56 33.92
N ALA A 52 -6.74 13.65 33.61
CA ALA A 52 -6.38 12.52 34.46
C ALA A 52 -4.85 12.39 34.60
N LEU A 53 -4.40 12.77 35.80
CA LEU A 53 -3.12 12.39 36.42
C LEU A 53 -1.87 13.21 36.08
N SER A 54 -1.55 14.11 37.01
CA SER A 54 -0.16 14.42 37.38
C SER A 54 0.54 13.15 37.90
N SER A 55 1.39 12.51 37.09
CA SER A 55 2.36 11.51 37.55
C SER A 55 3.54 11.43 36.59
N SER A 56 4.73 11.72 37.10
CA SER A 56 5.98 11.65 36.34
C SER A 56 6.36 10.21 35.96
N PRO A 57 7.04 10.00 34.82
CA PRO A 57 7.47 8.67 34.41
C PRO A 57 8.75 8.24 35.14
N SER A 58 8.77 7.01 35.64
CA SER A 58 9.98 6.30 36.05
C SER A 58 9.74 4.79 35.98
N SER A 59 10.47 4.09 35.12
CA SER A 59 11.29 2.92 35.50
C SER A 59 11.91 2.27 34.26
N SER A 60 13.18 1.89 34.39
CA SER A 60 14.01 1.30 33.34
C SER A 60 13.94 -0.23 33.33
N SER A 61 14.25 -0.84 32.18
CA SER A 61 14.88 -2.16 31.95
C SER A 61 14.68 -3.30 32.97
N THR A 62 14.25 -4.49 32.50
CA THR A 62 15.15 -5.66 32.27
C THR A 62 14.39 -6.94 31.84
N VAL A 63 15.14 -7.87 31.22
CA VAL A 63 14.92 -9.34 30.99
C VAL A 63 13.54 -9.82 30.48
N VAL A 64 13.43 -10.33 29.25
CA VAL A 64 13.65 -11.74 28.81
C VAL A 64 13.01 -12.82 29.69
N GLU A 65 12.01 -13.53 29.15
CA GLU A 65 12.12 -14.95 28.75
C GLU A 65 10.94 -15.36 27.82
N SER A 66 11.21 -16.32 26.93
CA SER A 66 10.32 -17.06 26.02
C SER A 66 9.05 -17.60 26.71
N ILE A 67 7.89 -17.79 26.04
CA ILE A 67 7.47 -18.91 25.16
C ILE A 67 6.03 -18.53 24.68
N SER A 68 5.47 -18.81 23.48
CA SER A 68 5.85 -19.60 22.29
C SER A 68 5.27 -19.03 20.98
N GLN A 69 5.93 -19.33 19.85
CA GLN A 69 5.35 -19.72 18.55
C GLN A 69 3.96 -19.18 18.12
N VAL A 70 3.93 -18.10 17.33
CA VAL A 70 3.63 -18.17 15.88
C VAL A 70 4.16 -16.88 15.22
N PRO A 71 4.91 -16.94 14.11
CA PRO A 71 5.34 -15.72 13.43
C PRO A 71 4.16 -15.13 12.65
N LEU A 72 3.69 -13.93 13.05
CA LEU A 72 2.74 -13.15 12.27
C LEU A 72 3.45 -12.50 11.06
N LEU A 73 4.01 -13.33 10.19
CA LEU A 73 4.72 -12.96 8.96
C LEU A 73 3.71 -12.72 7.82
N ALA A 74 2.66 -11.93 8.10
CA ALA A 74 1.47 -11.85 7.25
C ALA A 74 1.23 -10.47 6.61
N LEU A 75 2.26 -9.62 6.49
CA LEU A 75 2.25 -8.39 5.67
C LEU A 75 3.55 -8.16 4.85
N LEU A 76 4.40 -9.17 4.78
CA LEU A 76 5.21 -9.47 3.60
C LEU A 76 4.55 -10.73 3.02
N GLU A 77 4.12 -10.83 1.77
CA GLU A 77 4.52 -10.07 0.59
C GLU A 77 3.28 -9.71 -0.25
N VAL A 78 3.21 -8.49 -0.81
CA VAL A 78 2.39 -8.28 -2.03
C VAL A 78 3.21 -8.75 -3.23
N ASN A 79 3.58 -10.04 -3.21
CA ASN A 79 3.96 -10.75 -4.42
C ASN A 79 2.69 -10.99 -5.24
N ARG A 80 2.24 -9.93 -5.90
CA ARG A 80 1.32 -10.05 -7.02
C ARG A 80 2.14 -10.54 -8.19
N GLU A 81 2.40 -11.86 -8.17
CA GLU A 81 3.08 -12.65 -9.19
C GLU A 81 2.79 -12.04 -10.56
N SER A 82 3.81 -11.40 -11.14
CA SER A 82 3.74 -10.97 -12.53
C SER A 82 3.53 -12.25 -13.32
N THR A 83 2.50 -12.36 -14.17
CA THR A 83 2.20 -13.65 -14.83
C THR A 83 3.33 -14.19 -15.72
N CYS A 84 4.38 -13.39 -15.94
CA CYS A 84 5.67 -13.75 -16.54
C CYS A 84 6.72 -14.36 -15.58
N GLY A 85 6.45 -14.52 -14.27
CA GLY A 85 7.34 -15.17 -13.29
C GLY A 85 8.54 -14.36 -12.82
N VAL A 86 8.54 -13.04 -13.06
CA VAL A 86 9.67 -12.15 -12.78
C VAL A 86 9.25 -10.91 -11.99
N THR A 87 9.98 -10.63 -10.92
CA THR A 87 9.74 -9.51 -10.00
C THR A 87 10.38 -8.24 -10.53
N PHE A 88 9.56 -7.23 -10.86
CA PHE A 88 10.02 -5.93 -11.34
C PHE A 88 9.79 -4.82 -10.32
N CYS A 89 10.64 -3.78 -10.36
CA CYS A 89 10.38 -2.53 -9.65
C CYS A 89 9.15 -1.82 -10.23
N GLY A 90 8.58 -0.86 -9.50
CA GLY A 90 7.34 -0.17 -9.89
C GLY A 90 7.35 0.42 -11.31
N SER A 91 8.51 0.91 -11.77
CA SER A 91 8.71 1.48 -13.10
C SER A 91 8.80 0.44 -14.24
N HIS A 92 9.15 -0.81 -13.93
CA HIS A 92 9.29 -1.89 -14.92
C HIS A 92 8.16 -2.93 -14.84
N ARG A 93 7.14 -2.67 -14.01
CA ARG A 93 5.96 -3.53 -13.81
C ARG A 93 5.13 -3.76 -15.08
N TYR A 94 5.17 -2.84 -16.04
CA TYR A 94 4.40 -2.91 -17.28
C TYR A 94 5.12 -3.75 -18.35
N PRO A 95 4.41 -4.60 -19.13
CA PRO A 95 5.02 -5.46 -20.14
C PRO A 95 5.85 -4.72 -21.20
N GLU A 96 5.43 -3.50 -21.56
CA GLU A 96 6.15 -2.63 -22.49
C GLU A 96 7.53 -2.18 -21.98
N ASN A 97 7.75 -2.13 -20.66
CA ASN A 97 8.98 -1.63 -20.05
C ASN A 97 10.09 -2.68 -19.87
N HIS A 98 9.80 -3.97 -20.03
CA HIS A 98 10.78 -5.05 -19.78
C HIS A 98 10.89 -6.09 -20.90
N GLY A 99 10.34 -5.82 -22.09
CA GLY A 99 10.43 -6.75 -23.23
C GLY A 99 9.76 -8.09 -22.95
N CYS A 100 8.59 -8.08 -22.31
CA CYS A 100 7.93 -9.27 -21.80
C CYS A 100 7.67 -10.31 -22.91
N THR A 101 8.25 -11.50 -22.79
CA THR A 101 8.07 -12.61 -23.73
C THR A 101 6.82 -13.46 -23.45
N PHE A 102 6.05 -13.10 -22.41
CA PHE A 102 4.83 -13.82 -22.02
C PHE A 102 3.63 -13.40 -22.89
N ASP A 103 2.94 -14.38 -23.50
CA ASP A 103 1.81 -14.11 -24.39
C ASP A 103 0.48 -13.98 -23.62
N PHE A 104 0.27 -12.79 -23.04
CA PHE A 104 -0.98 -12.39 -22.38
C PHE A 104 -2.22 -12.55 -23.29
N LYS A 105 -2.08 -12.41 -24.62
CA LYS A 105 -3.21 -12.50 -25.58
C LYS A 105 -3.65 -13.94 -25.81
N LYS A 106 -2.72 -14.91 -25.75
CA LYS A 106 -3.07 -16.34 -25.77
C LYS A 106 -3.79 -16.72 -24.48
N VAL A 107 -3.19 -16.43 -23.32
CA VAL A 107 -3.75 -16.81 -22.01
C VAL A 107 -5.14 -16.22 -21.81
N GLY A 108 -5.32 -14.92 -22.03
CA GLY A 108 -6.63 -14.28 -21.87
C GLY A 108 -7.71 -14.86 -22.80
N ARG A 109 -7.37 -15.27 -24.04
CA ARG A 109 -8.33 -15.95 -24.93
C ARG A 109 -8.68 -17.35 -24.46
N GLU A 110 -7.72 -18.10 -23.93
CA GLU A 110 -7.93 -19.46 -23.42
C GLU A 110 -8.80 -19.44 -22.14
N GLU A 111 -8.57 -18.49 -21.24
CA GLU A 111 -9.39 -18.29 -20.04
C GLU A 111 -10.84 -17.88 -20.38
N ILE A 112 -11.03 -16.95 -21.32
CA ILE A 112 -12.37 -16.56 -21.80
C ILE A 112 -13.06 -17.74 -22.48
N ALA A 113 -12.35 -18.50 -23.32
CA ALA A 113 -12.90 -19.69 -24.00
C ALA A 113 -13.31 -20.78 -23.00
N ARG A 114 -12.55 -20.97 -21.92
CA ARG A 114 -12.87 -21.90 -20.82
C ARG A 114 -14.04 -21.41 -19.95
N ALA A 115 -14.18 -20.10 -19.78
CA ALA A 115 -15.24 -19.50 -18.97
C ALA A 115 -16.59 -19.39 -19.70
N ASN A 116 -16.60 -19.37 -21.03
CA ASN A 116 -17.82 -19.28 -21.82
C ASN A 116 -18.64 -20.60 -21.75
N PRO A 117 -19.85 -20.59 -21.16
CA PRO A 117 -20.69 -21.79 -21.14
C PRO A 117 -21.16 -22.13 -22.55
N LEU A 118 -21.19 -23.43 -22.87
CA LEU A 118 -21.59 -23.91 -24.19
C LEU A 118 -23.11 -23.77 -24.39
N VAL A 119 -23.54 -22.63 -24.95
CA VAL A 119 -24.94 -22.40 -25.35
C VAL A 119 -25.27 -23.24 -26.59
N LYS A 120 -25.67 -24.49 -26.35
CA LYS A 120 -26.24 -25.37 -27.38
C LYS A 120 -27.76 -25.26 -27.33
N ALA A 121 -28.35 -24.62 -28.34
CA ALA A 121 -29.80 -24.69 -28.55
C ALA A 121 -30.17 -26.07 -29.11
N GLU A 122 -31.22 -26.68 -28.58
CA GLU A 122 -31.80 -27.88 -29.18
C GLU A 122 -32.42 -27.53 -30.54
N LYS A 123 -32.20 -28.39 -31.54
CA LYS A 123 -32.72 -28.16 -32.89
C LYS A 123 -34.20 -28.53 -32.91
N LEU A 124 -35.07 -27.53 -32.73
CA LEU A 124 -36.51 -27.69 -32.85
C LEU A 124 -36.88 -28.31 -34.20
N GLU A 125 -37.57 -29.45 -34.16
CA GLU A 125 -38.15 -30.06 -35.35
C GLU A 125 -39.39 -29.27 -35.79
N LYS A 126 -39.59 -29.16 -37.12
CA LYS A 126 -40.75 -28.47 -37.67
C LYS A 126 -41.98 -29.38 -37.59
N ILE A 127 -43.03 -28.83 -36.98
CA ILE A 127 -44.41 -29.35 -37.00
C ILE A 127 -45.07 -28.93 -38.33
#